data_AF-A0A538GJB4-F1
#
_entry.id   AF-A0A538GJB4-F1
#
_cell.length_a   1.000
_cell.length_b   1.000
_cell.length_c   1.000
_cell.angle_alpha   90.00
_cell.angle_beta   90.00
_cell.angle_gamma   90.00
#
_symmetry.space_group_name_H-M   'P 1'
#
loop_
_entity.id
_entity.type
_entity.pdbx_description
1 polymer ?
#
loop_
_entity_poly.entity_id
_entity_poly.type
_entity_poly.pdbx_seq_one_letter_code
_entity_poly.pdbx_strand_id
1 'polypeptide(L)'
;MPRRISRYVDTVYPMAYPSHYNPGEYGIASPDDAPGITVSRSLADFRRALEGRKTRLVPWLQDFSLGRTYTLTDVEEQIAAARAHHTQGFLLWNPLGVYTPGALAP
;
A
#
# COMPACT_ATOMS: atom_id res chain seq x y z
N MET A 1 -5.50 10.49 -11.61
CA MET A 1 -5.46 9.40 -12.62
C MET A 1 -6.45 8.25 -12.39
N PRO A 2 -6.62 7.69 -11.16
CA PRO A 2 -7.41 6.46 -10.96
C PRO A 2 -8.83 6.52 -11.49
N ARG A 3 -9.53 7.65 -11.28
CA ARG A 3 -10.89 7.89 -11.81
C ARG A 3 -11.02 7.78 -13.33
N ARG A 4 -9.95 8.09 -14.08
CA ARG A 4 -9.99 8.07 -15.56
C ARG A 4 -9.80 6.67 -16.10
N ILE A 5 -8.93 5.87 -15.48
CA ILE A 5 -8.64 4.49 -15.91
C ILE A 5 -9.71 3.50 -15.43
N SER A 6 -10.40 3.78 -14.32
CA SER A 6 -11.40 2.89 -13.72
C SER A 6 -12.55 2.49 -14.67
N ARG A 7 -12.81 3.24 -15.74
CA ARG A 7 -13.81 2.88 -16.76
C ARG A 7 -13.37 1.75 -17.71
N TYR A 8 -12.10 1.37 -17.66
CA TYR A 8 -11.47 0.42 -18.59
C TYR A 8 -10.86 -0.81 -17.89
N VAL A 9 -10.85 -0.83 -16.56
CA VAL A 9 -10.20 -1.90 -15.79
C VAL A 9 -11.09 -2.36 -14.64
N ASP A 10 -11.05 -3.66 -14.39
CA ASP A 10 -11.77 -4.28 -13.28
C ASP A 10 -11.10 -4.02 -11.93
N THR A 11 -9.78 -3.85 -11.93
CA THR A 11 -8.99 -3.66 -10.71
C THR A 11 -7.87 -2.65 -10.96
N VAL A 12 -7.57 -1.82 -9.96
CA VAL A 12 -6.33 -1.05 -9.90
C VAL A 12 -5.44 -1.57 -8.78
N TYR A 13 -4.14 -1.59 -9.07
CA TYR A 13 -3.12 -2.08 -8.17
C TYR A 13 -2.14 -0.96 -7.83
N PRO A 14 -2.50 -0.02 -6.94
CA PRO A 14 -1.60 1.07 -6.60
C PRO A 14 -0.35 0.53 -5.93
N MET A 15 0.79 1.09 -6.31
CA MET A 15 2.08 0.84 -5.71
C MET A 15 2.22 1.72 -4.46
N ALA A 16 1.86 1.22 -3.29
CA ALA A 16 1.86 1.97 -2.05
C ALA A 16 3.11 1.63 -1.23
N TYR A 17 4.30 1.93 -1.77
CA TYR A 17 5.58 1.63 -1.12
C TYR A 17 6.05 2.83 -0.29
N PRO A 18 6.09 2.73 1.05
CA PRO A 18 6.44 3.87 1.91
C PRO A 18 7.78 4.53 1.56
N SER A 19 8.77 3.74 1.13
CA SER A 19 10.09 4.22 0.71
C SER A 19 10.11 5.12 -0.52
N HIS A 20 9.01 5.19 -1.29
CA HIS A 20 8.91 5.97 -2.52
C HIS A 20 8.13 7.28 -2.35
N TYR A 21 7.69 7.58 -1.13
CA TYR A 21 7.05 8.84 -0.78
C TYR A 21 8.09 9.84 -0.28
N ASN A 22 7.91 11.13 -0.58
CA ASN A 22 8.86 12.15 -0.17
C ASN A 22 8.68 12.52 1.32
N PRO A 23 9.75 12.95 2.02
CA PRO A 23 9.61 13.54 3.35
C PRO A 23 8.58 14.68 3.37
N GLY A 24 7.69 14.67 4.37
CA GLY A 24 6.58 15.62 4.49
C GLY A 24 5.34 15.28 3.66
N GLU A 25 5.41 14.28 2.77
CA GLU A 25 4.25 13.86 1.98
C GLU A 25 3.14 13.33 2.89
N TYR A 26 1.91 13.67 2.52
CA TYR A 26 0.73 13.51 3.37
C TYR A 26 0.83 14.14 4.76
N GLY A 27 1.84 14.96 5.08
CA GLY A 27 2.11 15.43 6.44
C GLY A 27 2.76 14.36 7.33
N ILE A 28 3.57 13.46 6.76
CA ILE A 28 4.38 12.48 7.48
C ILE A 28 5.84 12.87 7.32
N ALA A 29 6.56 13.06 8.43
CA ALA A 29 7.96 13.52 8.38
C ALA A 29 8.85 12.54 7.60
N SER A 30 8.74 11.25 7.90
CA SER A 30 9.40 10.15 7.19
C SER A 30 8.36 9.09 6.87
N PRO A 31 7.83 9.05 5.63
CA PRO A 31 6.82 8.08 5.23
C PRO A 31 7.29 6.63 5.39
N ASP A 32 8.57 6.37 5.10
CA ASP A 32 9.14 5.03 5.22
C ASP A 32 9.20 4.57 6.68
N ASP A 33 9.36 5.47 7.66
CA ASP A 33 9.34 5.13 9.10
C ASP A 33 7.91 5.02 9.67
N ALA A 34 6.88 5.31 8.89
CA ALA A 34 5.48 5.21 9.30
C ALA A 34 4.62 4.47 8.24
N PRO A 35 4.96 3.22 7.92
CA PRO A 35 4.46 2.53 6.73
C PRO A 35 2.94 2.32 6.75
N GLY A 36 2.35 1.98 7.91
CA GLY A 36 0.90 1.85 8.04
C GLY A 36 0.15 3.16 7.75
N ILE A 37 0.64 4.29 8.27
CA ILE A 37 0.02 5.60 8.06
C ILE A 37 0.17 6.02 6.59
N THR A 38 1.35 5.83 6.00
CA THR A 38 1.63 6.15 4.60
C THR A 38 0.70 5.38 3.66
N VAL A 39 0.59 4.06 3.83
CA VAL A 39 -0.33 3.22 3.03
C VAL A 39 -1.78 3.62 3.27
N SER A 40 -2.18 3.86 4.53
CA SER A 40 -3.54 4.28 4.86
C SER A 40 -3.94 5.59 4.15
N ARG A 41 -3.08 6.61 4.17
CA ARG A 41 -3.36 7.90 3.50
C ARG A 41 -3.41 7.75 1.98
N SER A 42 -2.50 6.96 1.40
CA SER A 42 -2.54 6.61 -0.02
C SER A 42 -3.85 5.92 -0.41
N LEU A 43 -4.27 4.91 0.34
CA LEU A 43 -5.50 4.16 0.04
C LEU A 43 -6.76 5.01 0.21
N ALA A 44 -6.79 5.94 1.15
CA ALA A 44 -7.88 6.91 1.29
C ALA A 44 -8.05 7.74 0.00
N ASP A 45 -6.95 8.17 -0.61
CA ASP A 45 -6.96 8.93 -1.86
C ASP A 45 -7.43 8.09 -3.05
N PHE A 46 -6.98 6.84 -3.16
CA PHE A 46 -7.49 5.91 -4.17
C PHE A 46 -8.97 5.59 -3.97
N ARG A 47 -9.42 5.39 -2.73
CA ARG A 47 -10.82 5.15 -2.38
C ARG A 47 -11.71 6.30 -2.82
N ARG A 48 -11.30 7.54 -2.51
CA ARG A 48 -11.99 8.76 -2.93
C ARG A 48 -12.02 8.88 -4.46
N ALA A 49 -10.91 8.60 -5.13
CA ALA A 49 -10.83 8.66 -6.59
C ALA A 49 -11.70 7.60 -7.30
N LEU A 50 -11.99 6.48 -6.64
CA LEU A 50 -12.80 5.36 -7.15
C LEU A 50 -14.25 5.37 -6.63
N GLU A 51 -14.66 6.40 -5.90
CA GLU A 51 -16.02 6.50 -5.38
C GLU A 51 -17.07 6.39 -6.52
N GLY A 52 -18.10 5.57 -6.30
CA GLY A 52 -19.14 5.25 -7.29
C GLY A 52 -18.68 4.40 -8.47
N ARG A 53 -17.46 3.80 -8.43
CA ARG A 53 -16.94 2.91 -9.48
C ARG A 53 -16.99 1.45 -9.04
N LYS A 54 -17.11 0.55 -10.01
CA LYS A 54 -17.07 -0.92 -9.80
C LYS A 54 -15.64 -1.47 -9.70
N THR A 55 -14.64 -0.66 -10.04
CA THR A 55 -13.24 -1.04 -10.06
C THR A 55 -12.76 -1.37 -8.65
N ARG A 56 -12.12 -2.54 -8.51
CA ARG A 56 -11.54 -3.02 -7.25
C ARG A 56 -10.24 -2.31 -6.95
N LEU A 57 -9.92 -2.21 -5.67
CA LEU A 57 -8.69 -1.64 -5.17
C LEU A 57 -7.89 -2.75 -4.47
N VAL A 58 -6.72 -3.08 -5.00
CA VAL A 58 -5.84 -4.13 -4.46
C VAL A 58 -4.39 -3.62 -4.44
N PRO A 59 -3.92 -3.01 -3.34
CA PRO A 59 -2.59 -2.41 -3.30
C PRO A 59 -1.45 -3.42 -3.39
N TRP A 60 -0.35 -2.99 -3.99
CA TRP A 60 0.97 -3.57 -3.74
C TRP A 60 1.59 -2.90 -2.52
N LEU A 61 2.05 -3.71 -1.56
CA LEU A 61 2.70 -3.30 -0.32
C LEU A 61 4.18 -3.64 -0.37
N GLN A 62 4.99 -2.88 0.36
CA GLN A 62 6.44 -3.04 0.41
C GLN A 62 6.82 -4.15 1.39
N ASP A 63 7.66 -5.07 0.97
CA ASP A 63 8.27 -6.10 1.82
C ASP A 63 9.80 -6.16 1.59
N PHE A 64 10.42 -5.01 1.32
CA PHE A 64 11.85 -4.88 1.09
C PHE A 64 12.43 -3.67 1.79
N SER A 65 13.75 -3.72 2.01
CA SER A 65 14.53 -2.64 2.64
C SER A 65 15.07 -1.68 1.58
N LEU A 66 14.86 -0.38 1.78
CA LEU A 66 15.47 0.68 0.97
C LEU A 66 15.82 1.85 1.89
N GLY A 67 17.11 2.05 2.19
CA GLY A 67 17.56 3.09 3.13
C GLY A 67 17.42 2.74 4.61
N ARG A 68 16.47 1.86 4.98
CA ARG A 68 16.36 1.25 6.32
C ARG A 68 15.99 -0.23 6.26
N THR A 69 16.23 -0.95 7.35
CA THR A 69 15.75 -2.32 7.51
C THR A 69 14.24 -2.32 7.67
N TYR A 70 13.56 -3.11 6.84
CA TYR A 70 12.13 -3.37 6.90
C TYR A 70 11.86 -4.64 7.72
N THR A 71 10.87 -4.58 8.61
CA THR A 71 10.59 -5.61 9.60
C THR A 71 9.20 -6.23 9.40
N LEU A 72 8.92 -7.33 10.11
CA LEU A 72 7.58 -7.93 10.12
C LEU A 72 6.50 -6.92 10.53
N THR A 73 6.74 -6.14 11.58
CA THR A 73 5.80 -5.11 12.04
C THR A 73 5.49 -4.09 10.95
N ASP A 74 6.50 -3.66 10.18
CA ASP A 74 6.30 -2.73 9.07
C ASP A 74 5.35 -3.31 7.99
N VAL A 75 5.47 -4.61 7.69
CA VAL A 75 4.60 -5.30 6.74
C VAL A 75 3.18 -5.47 7.31
N GLU A 76 3.07 -5.88 8.58
CA GLU A 76 1.79 -6.05 9.27
C GLU A 76 1.00 -4.75 9.36
N GLU A 77 1.66 -3.62 9.61
CA GLU A 77 1.02 -2.30 9.65
C GLU A 77 0.42 -1.91 8.28
N GLN A 78 1.11 -2.20 7.18
CA GLN A 78 0.59 -1.96 5.84
C GLN A 78 -0.60 -2.88 5.53
N ILE A 79 -0.52 -4.15 5.92
CA ILE A 79 -1.62 -5.12 5.75
C ILE A 79 -2.84 -4.68 6.56
N ALA A 80 -2.62 -4.22 7.81
CA ALA A 80 -3.67 -3.68 8.66
C ALA A 80 -4.32 -2.44 8.01
N ALA A 81 -3.53 -1.54 7.43
CA ALA A 81 -4.04 -0.40 6.67
C ALA A 81 -4.89 -0.85 5.47
N ALA A 82 -4.41 -1.79 4.66
CA ALA A 82 -5.17 -2.33 3.52
C ALA A 82 -6.53 -2.92 3.96
N ARG A 83 -6.53 -3.71 5.05
CA ARG A 83 -7.75 -4.27 5.65
C ARG A 83 -8.70 -3.20 6.16
N ALA A 84 -8.19 -2.18 6.86
CA ALA A 84 -8.99 -1.07 7.38
C ALA A 84 -9.66 -0.24 6.29
N HIS A 85 -9.05 -0.16 5.10
CA HIS A 85 -9.62 0.49 3.92
C HIS A 85 -10.54 -0.41 3.08
N HIS A 86 -10.82 -1.62 3.57
CA HIS A 86 -11.64 -2.62 2.90
C HIS A 86 -11.21 -2.86 1.44
N THR A 87 -9.90 -2.93 1.21
CA THR A 87 -9.37 -3.34 -0.10
C THR A 87 -9.73 -4.79 -0.36
N GLN A 88 -9.84 -5.17 -1.64
CA GLN A 88 -10.20 -6.54 -2.02
C GLN A 88 -8.98 -7.49 -1.99
N GLY A 89 -8.13 -7.34 -0.98
CA GLY A 89 -6.84 -8.00 -0.85
C GLY A 89 -5.67 -7.03 -0.96
N PHE A 90 -4.46 -7.59 -1.04
CA PHE A 90 -3.21 -6.89 -1.26
C PHE A 90 -2.21 -7.85 -1.93
N LEU A 91 -1.13 -7.30 -2.46
CA LEU A 91 0.03 -8.03 -2.97
C LEU A 91 1.25 -7.57 -2.18
N LEU A 92 2.13 -8.49 -1.80
CA LEU A 92 3.45 -8.14 -1.27
C LEU A 92 4.45 -8.09 -2.42
N TRP A 93 5.33 -7.09 -2.40
CA TRP A 93 6.44 -6.99 -3.35
C TRP A 93 7.77 -7.01 -2.63
N ASN A 94 8.67 -7.87 -3.09
CA ASN A 94 10.09 -7.81 -2.80
C ASN A 94 10.87 -8.15 -4.09
N PRO A 95 11.81 -7.31 -4.55
CA PRO A 95 12.55 -7.54 -5.80
C PRO A 95 13.46 -8.78 -5.76
N LEU A 96 13.84 -9.27 -4.58
CA LEU A 96 14.62 -10.50 -4.40
C LEU A 96 13.73 -11.75 -4.37
N GLY A 97 12.40 -11.59 -4.35
CA GLY A 97 11.46 -12.71 -4.22
C GLY A 97 11.48 -13.40 -2.85
N VAL A 98 12.11 -12.79 -1.85
CA VAL A 98 12.16 -13.28 -0.47
C VAL A 98 11.19 -12.45 0.36
N TYR A 99 10.19 -13.11 0.95
CA TYR A 99 9.15 -12.43 1.72
C TYR A 99 9.34 -12.64 3.22
N THR A 100 8.93 -11.64 4.02
CA THR A 100 9.09 -11.68 5.47
C THR A 100 8.26 -12.82 6.07
N PRO A 101 8.91 -13.80 6.74
CA PRO A 101 8.19 -14.91 7.38
C PRO A 101 7.21 -14.41 8.44
N GLY A 102 6.01 -14.99 8.47
CA GLY A 102 4.95 -14.61 9.41
C GLY A 102 4.07 -13.44 8.93
N ALA A 103 4.43 -12.73 7.85
CA ALA A 103 3.62 -11.63 7.33
C ALA A 103 2.27 -12.09 6.74
N LEU A 104 2.22 -13.32 6.23
CA LEU A 104 1.00 -13.94 5.72
C LEU A 104 0.55 -15.01 6.73
N ALA A 105 -0.75 -14.99 7.05
CA ALA A 105 -1.36 -16.10 7.78
C ALA A 105 -1.23 -17.40 6.95
N PRO A 106 -1.11 -18.57 7.61
CA PRO A 106 -1.04 -19.86 6.94
C PRO A 106 -2.28 -20.17 6.08
#